data_AF-A0A2M8PEX7-F1
#
_entry.id   AF-A0A2M8PEX7-F1
#
_cell.length_a   1.000
_cell.length_b   1.000
_cell.length_c   1.000
_cell.angle_alpha   90.00
_cell.angle_beta   90.00
_cell.angle_gamma   90.00
#
_symmetry.space_group_name_H-M   'P 1'
#
loop_
_entity.id
_entity.type
_entity.pdbx_description
1 polymer ?
#
loop_
_entity_poly.entity_id
_entity_poly.type
_entity_poly.pdbx_seq_one_letter_code
_entity_poly.pdbx_strand_id
1 'polypeptide(L)'
;MNVLVLAALHGLMALLWLFAALSRKLGAVTKQRPLYRLLYMSMALLIFGAFGQLSAPTRLLADVLSLLALLIALFVVWRYWNWLLYE
;
A
#
# COMPACT_ATOMS: atom_id res chain seq x y z
N MET A 1 13.81 10.79 12.84
CA MET A 1 12.62 10.76 11.97
C MET A 1 11.63 11.80 12.47
N ASN A 2 11.10 12.67 11.61
CA ASN A 2 10.19 13.76 12.05
C ASN A 2 8.80 13.20 12.41
N VAL A 3 8.13 13.80 13.39
CA VAL A 3 6.77 13.44 13.84
C VAL A 3 5.77 13.45 12.67
N LEU A 4 5.90 14.40 11.74
CA LEU A 4 5.07 14.48 10.53
C LEU A 4 5.20 13.22 9.64
N VAL A 5 6.41 12.68 9.52
CA VAL A 5 6.67 11.47 8.70
C VAL A 5 6.02 10.25 9.34
N LEU A 6 6.11 10.14 10.67
CA LEU A 6 5.47 9.05 11.42
C LEU A 6 3.95 9.11 11.33
N ALA A 7 3.36 10.31 11.44
CA ALA A 7 1.93 10.52 11.28
C ALA A 7 1.47 10.20 9.85
N ALA A 8 2.21 10.64 8.84
CA ALA A 8 1.93 10.33 7.44
C ALA A 8 1.99 8.82 7.18
N LEU A 9 3.03 8.12 7.68
CA LEU A 9 3.15 6.67 7.55
C LEU A 9 1.97 5.95 8.20
N HIS A 10 1.57 6.36 9.42
CA HIS A 10 0.40 5.79 10.11
C HIS A 10 -0.88 6.00 9.31
N GLY A 11 -1.10 7.22 8.79
CA GLY A 11 -2.26 7.53 7.94
C GLY A 11 -2.29 6.65 6.69
N LEU A 12 -1.15 6.46 6.04
CA LEU A 12 -1.01 5.58 4.88
C LEU A 12 -1.29 4.11 5.22
N MET A 13 -0.80 3.62 6.37
CA MET A 13 -1.09 2.27 6.84
C MET A 13 -2.58 2.06 7.10
N ALA A 14 -3.23 3.02 7.77
CA ALA A 14 -4.66 2.96 8.04
C ALA A 14 -5.47 2.95 6.74
N LEU A 15 -5.07 3.78 5.77
CA LEU A 15 -5.70 3.85 4.45
C LEU A 15 -5.56 2.53 3.67
N LEU A 16 -4.35 1.98 3.60
CA LEU A 16 -4.07 0.70 2.92
C LEU A 16 -4.84 -0.45 3.56
N TRP A 17 -4.94 -0.47 4.89
CA TRP A 17 -5.73 -1.46 5.61
C TRP A 17 -7.22 -1.35 5.28
N LEU A 18 -7.76 -0.13 5.24
CA LEU A 18 -9.15 0.12 4.85
C LEU A 18 -9.41 -0.39 3.43
N PHE A 19 -8.54 -0.03 2.47
CA PHE A 19 -8.65 -0.52 1.09
C PHE A 19 -8.51 -2.04 0.99
N ALA A 20 -7.67 -2.68 1.80
CA ALA A 20 -7.56 -4.13 1.83
C ALA A 20 -8.83 -4.79 2.36
N ALA A 21 -9.42 -4.24 3.41
CA ALA A 21 -10.67 -4.73 3.99
C ALA A 21 -11.85 -4.58 3.01
N LEU A 22 -11.96 -3.43 2.33
CA LEU A 22 -12.99 -3.17 1.32
C LEU A 22 -12.80 -4.05 0.08
N SER A 23 -11.59 -4.10 -0.48
CA SER A 23 -11.26 -4.93 -1.65
C SER A 23 -11.47 -6.42 -1.38
N ARG A 24 -11.26 -6.88 -0.14
CA ARG A 24 -11.58 -8.26 0.28
C ARG A 24 -13.09 -8.53 0.22
N LYS A 25 -13.92 -7.62 0.75
CA LYS A 25 -15.39 -7.76 0.71
C LYS A 25 -15.91 -7.70 -0.73
N LEU A 26 -15.45 -6.72 -1.50
CA LEU A 26 -15.81 -6.56 -2.91
C LEU A 26 -15.38 -7.77 -3.76
N GLY A 27 -14.15 -8.25 -3.57
CA GLY A 27 -13.63 -9.42 -4.26
C GLY A 27 -14.41 -10.71 -3.98
N ALA A 28 -14.93 -10.86 -2.76
CA ALA A 28 -15.79 -11.99 -2.41
C ALA A 28 -17.13 -11.96 -3.16
N VAL A 29 -17.73 -10.78 -3.30
CA VAL A 29 -19.01 -10.60 -4.03
C VAL A 29 -18.81 -10.75 -5.55
N THR A 30 -17.75 -10.13 -6.08
CA THR A 30 -17.46 -10.09 -7.53
C THR A 30 -16.65 -11.29 -8.04
N LYS A 31 -16.34 -12.27 -7.18
CA LYS A 31 -15.51 -13.45 -7.48
C LYS A 31 -14.16 -13.11 -8.14
N GLN A 32 -13.57 -11.99 -7.79
CA GLN A 32 -12.26 -11.58 -8.30
C GLN A 32 -11.11 -12.35 -7.63
N ARG A 33 -9.98 -12.47 -8.33
CA ARG A 33 -8.73 -13.02 -7.74
C ARG A 33 -8.36 -12.24 -6.47
N PRO A 34 -7.77 -12.86 -5.44
CA PRO A 34 -7.52 -12.23 -4.13
C PRO A 34 -6.30 -11.29 -4.14
N LEU A 35 -6.25 -10.35 -5.09
CA LEU A 35 -5.18 -9.38 -5.25
C LEU A 35 -5.12 -8.38 -4.08
N TYR A 36 -6.17 -8.26 -3.25
CA TYR A 36 -6.16 -7.44 -2.04
C TYR A 36 -5.02 -7.80 -1.08
N ARG A 37 -4.49 -9.04 -1.15
CA ARG A 37 -3.36 -9.49 -0.32
C ARG A 37 -2.08 -8.68 -0.59
N LEU A 38 -1.93 -8.16 -1.81
CA LEU A 38 -0.79 -7.32 -2.20
C LEU A 38 -0.78 -5.97 -1.48
N LEU A 39 -1.92 -5.51 -0.94
CA LEU A 39 -1.96 -4.31 -0.10
C LEU A 39 -1.25 -4.54 1.24
N TYR A 40 -1.34 -5.74 1.83
CA TYR A 40 -0.54 -6.07 3.03
C TYR A 40 0.96 -6.14 2.71
N MET A 41 1.32 -6.63 1.52
CA MET A 41 2.71 -6.59 1.06
C MET A 41 3.20 -5.15 0.89
N SER A 42 2.35 -4.27 0.35
CA SER A 42 2.65 -2.83 0.23
C SER A 42 2.87 -2.18 1.60
N MET A 43 2.07 -2.54 2.62
CA MET A 43 2.27 -2.08 3.99
C MET A 43 3.64 -2.51 4.54
N ALA A 44 4.02 -3.79 4.37
CA ALA A 44 5.33 -4.27 4.80
C ALA A 44 6.49 -3.53 4.08
N LEU A 45 6.38 -3.33 2.77
CA LEU A 45 7.38 -2.61 1.97
C LEU A 45 7.53 -1.14 2.41
N LEU A 46 6.43 -0.45 2.74
CA LEU A 46 6.48 0.90 3.28
C LEU A 46 7.15 0.97 4.64
N ILE A 47 6.93 -0.03 5.51
CA ILE A 47 7.61 -0.13 6.80
C ILE A 47 9.12 -0.32 6.59
N PHE A 48 9.53 -1.27 5.74
CA PHE A 48 10.94 -1.49 5.43
C PHE A 48 11.59 -0.26 4.77
N GLY A 49 10.88 0.40 3.87
CA GLY A 49 11.30 1.68 3.29
C GLY A 49 11.53 2.73 4.38
N ALA A 50 10.56 2.94 5.27
CA ALA A 50 10.67 3.92 6.36
C ALA A 50 11.87 3.64 7.29
N PHE A 51 12.13 2.38 7.64
CA PHE A 51 13.32 2.01 8.42
C PHE A 51 14.62 2.17 7.63
N GLY A 52 14.63 1.82 6.35
CA GLY A 52 15.80 1.96 5.47
C GLY A 52 16.24 3.42 5.27
N GLN A 53 15.35 4.40 5.47
CA GLN A 53 15.69 5.83 5.43
C GLN A 53 16.59 6.29 6.58
N LEU A 54 16.64 5.51 7.67
CA LEU A 54 17.42 5.85 8.87
C LEU A 54 18.93 5.66 8.68
N SER A 55 19.36 4.94 7.64
CA SER A 55 20.76 4.64 7.36
C SER A 55 21.13 5.11 5.94
N ALA A 56 22.17 5.96 5.84
CA ALA A 56 22.66 6.50 4.58
C ALA A 56 22.89 5.46 3.46
N PRO A 57 23.58 4.32 3.70
CA PRO A 57 23.81 3.31 2.67
C PRO A 57 22.53 2.64 2.15
N THR A 58 21.44 2.62 2.92
CA THR A 58 20.19 1.94 2.53
C THR A 58 19.14 2.89 1.98
N ARG A 59 19.41 4.20 1.86
CA ARG A 59 18.42 5.20 1.39
C ARG A 59 17.91 4.93 -0.01
N LEU A 60 18.79 4.62 -0.96
CA LEU A 60 18.37 4.34 -2.33
C LEU A 60 17.45 3.11 -2.40
N LEU A 61 17.79 2.06 -1.65
CA LEU A 61 16.93 0.88 -1.51
C LEU A 61 15.59 1.24 -0.84
N ALA A 62 15.62 2.07 0.20
CA ALA A 62 14.43 2.54 0.91
C ALA A 62 13.46 3.31 0.01
N ASP A 63 13.98 4.18 -0.86
CA ASP A 63 13.19 4.93 -1.84
C ASP A 63 12.54 3.98 -2.85
N VAL A 64 13.29 3.02 -3.38
CA VAL A 64 12.78 2.00 -4.33
C VAL A 64 11.68 1.15 -3.68
N LEU A 65 11.87 0.70 -2.43
CA LEU A 65 10.86 -0.08 -1.71
C LEU A 65 9.58 0.73 -1.46
N SER A 66 9.73 2.00 -1.08
CA SER A 66 8.60 2.89 -0.84
C SER A 66 7.81 3.15 -2.13
N LEU A 67 8.51 3.40 -3.23
CA LEU A 67 7.91 3.64 -4.55
C LEU A 67 7.22 2.38 -5.08
N LEU A 68 7.87 1.22 -4.96
CA LEU A 68 7.29 -0.07 -5.32
C LEU A 68 6.00 -0.36 -4.53
N ALA A 69 6.00 -0.07 -3.22
CA ALA A 69 4.81 -0.24 -2.39
C ALA A 69 3.63 0.63 -2.87
N LEU A 70 3.90 1.89 -3.23
CA LEU A 70 2.88 2.79 -3.76
C LEU A 70 2.34 2.29 -5.11
N LEU A 71 3.21 1.84 -6.01
CA LEU A 71 2.80 1.28 -7.31
C LEU A 71 1.91 0.06 -7.15
N ILE A 72 2.27 -0.86 -6.25
CA ILE A 72 1.45 -2.05 -5.96
C ILE A 72 0.10 -1.65 -5.39
N ALA A 73 0.08 -0.73 -4.42
CA ALA A 73 -1.16 -0.25 -3.83
C ALA A 73 -2.09 0.39 -4.87
N LEU A 74 -1.55 1.29 -5.70
CA LEU A 74 -2.30 1.96 -6.76
C LEU A 74 -2.83 0.95 -7.79
N PHE A 75 -2.01 -0.01 -8.22
CA PHE A 75 -2.44 -1.06 -9.14
C PHE A 75 -3.60 -1.89 -8.58
N VAL A 76 -3.51 -2.31 -7.31
CA VAL A 76 -4.57 -3.10 -6.67
C VAL A 76 -5.84 -2.28 -6.52
N VAL A 77 -5.75 -1.04 -6.02
CA VAL A 77 -6.90 -0.15 -5.88
C VAL A 77 -7.54 0.09 -7.24
N TRP A 78 -6.78 0.47 -8.27
CA TRP A 78 -7.31 0.61 -9.63
C TRP A 78 -8.01 -0.68 -10.07
N ARG A 79 -7.37 -1.85 -9.94
CA ARG A 79 -7.96 -3.11 -10.40
C ARG A 79 -9.28 -3.47 -9.72
N TYR A 80 -9.43 -3.15 -8.43
CA TYR A 80 -10.64 -3.43 -7.66
C TYR A 80 -11.70 -2.35 -7.74
N TRP A 81 -11.37 -1.14 -8.19
CA TRP A 81 -12.28 0.01 -8.18
C TRP A 81 -12.57 0.54 -9.58
N ASN A 82 -11.89 0.05 -10.63
CA ASN A 82 -12.14 0.44 -12.02
C ASN A 82 -13.59 0.16 -12.44
N TRP A 83 -14.28 -0.82 -11.83
CA TRP A 83 -15.70 -1.08 -12.11
C TRP A 83 -16.61 0.09 -11.76
N LEU A 84 -16.24 0.90 -10.76
CA LEU A 84 -17.01 2.06 -10.30
C LEU A 84 -17.01 3.22 -11.31
N LEU A 85 -16.10 3.18 -12.30
CA LEU A 85 -16.02 4.16 -13.39
C LEU A 85 -16.92 3.81 -14.58
N TYR A 86 -17.52 2.62 -14.59
CA TYR A 86 -18.40 2.14 -15.68
C TYR A 86 -19.88 2.09 -15.27
N GLU A 87 -20.23 2.59 -14.08
CA GLU A 87 -21.60 2.84 -13.62
C GLU A 87 -21.94 4.34 -13.76
#